data_AF-A0A0D5NIX4-F1
#
_entry.id   AF-A0A0D5NIX4-F1
#
_cell.length_a   1.000
_cell.length_b   1.000
_cell.length_c   1.000
_cell.angle_alpha   90.00
_cell.angle_beta   90.00
_cell.angle_gamma   90.00
#
_symmetry.space_group_name_H-M   'P 1'
#
loop_
_entity.id
_entity.type
_entity.pdbx_description
1 polymer ?
#
loop_
_entity_poly.entity_id
_entity_poly.type
_entity_poly.pdbx_seq_one_letter_code
_entity_poly.pdbx_strand_id
1 'polypeptide(L)'
;MSLNTQWWTMAMMLLSGLAMGAVFDGYRVISHELRFSRWLMPVLDLLYWGAATLTVFRVLYASNNGEVRAYVFLGLLIGIGFYFLLFSRAVMAVVRWSIEAVRRLIAFLLRCIDVLIVKPLILLYRLIRIIAGFLIVVTIFLSKLVLQLVRPLWLLARWLLSPLVRPLGVWLSRAAARLRLKETGMRIGRFLKRLWNKLF
;
A
#
# COMPACT_ATOMS: atom_id res chain seq x y z
N MET A 1 25.71 55.33 29.20
CA MET A 1 25.66 53.87 29.38
C MET A 1 26.54 53.47 30.54
N SER A 2 26.07 52.62 31.45
CA SER A 2 26.92 52.05 32.51
C SER A 2 27.66 50.80 31.99
N LEU A 3 28.79 50.46 32.61
CA LEU A 3 29.57 49.25 32.30
C LEU A 3 28.71 47.97 32.39
N ASN A 4 27.77 47.93 33.32
CA ASN A 4 26.86 46.80 33.51
C ASN A 4 25.99 46.54 32.25
N THR A 5 25.47 47.61 31.63
CA THR A 5 24.68 47.49 30.40
C THR A 5 25.52 46.97 29.22
N GLN A 6 26.81 47.34 29.16
CA GLN A 6 27.73 46.85 28.13
C GLN A 6 28.01 45.36 28.26
N TRP A 7 28.31 44.88 29.47
CA TRP A 7 28.51 43.46 29.75
C TRP A 7 27.26 42.63 29.46
N TRP A 8 26.09 43.11 29.88
CA TRP A 8 24.82 42.45 29.60
C TRP A 8 24.55 42.35 28.09
N THR A 9 24.80 43.43 27.35
CA THR A 9 24.64 43.46 25.89
C THR A 9 25.60 42.49 25.20
N MET A 10 26.86 42.42 25.61
CA MET A 10 27.81 41.45 25.06
C MET A 10 27.38 40.01 25.33
N ALA A 11 26.92 39.69 26.53
CA ALA A 11 26.45 38.35 26.88
C ALA A 11 25.22 37.94 26.03
N MET A 12 24.26 38.86 25.87
CA MET A 12 23.07 38.63 25.03
C MET A 12 23.43 38.44 23.55
N MET A 13 24.43 39.16 23.04
CA MET A 13 24.92 38.99 21.67
C MET A 13 25.68 37.67 21.48
N LEU A 14 26.45 37.24 22.48
CA LEU A 14 27.11 35.94 22.47
C LEU A 14 26.08 34.79 22.46
N LEU A 15 25.07 34.86 23.33
CA LEU A 15 23.97 33.87 23.36
C LEU A 15 23.16 33.87 22.07
N SER A 16 22.92 35.05 21.48
CA SER A 16 22.24 35.18 20.19
C SER A 16 23.07 34.54 19.06
N GLY A 17 24.40 34.71 19.07
CA GLY A 17 25.30 34.03 18.13
C GLY A 17 25.32 32.51 18.29
N LEU A 18 25.31 32.01 19.54
CA LEU A 18 25.19 30.58 19.83
C LEU A 18 23.86 30.00 19.34
N ALA A 19 22.74 30.69 19.63
CA ALA A 19 21.41 30.28 19.19
C ALA A 19 21.29 30.31 17.65
N MET A 20 21.84 31.34 17.01
CA MET A 20 21.87 31.47 15.56
C MET A 20 22.63 30.30 14.91
N GLY A 21 23.79 29.92 15.47
CA GLY A 21 24.54 28.74 15.04
C GLY A 21 23.77 27.43 15.21
N ALA A 22 23.09 27.25 16.35
CA ALA A 22 22.26 26.07 16.61
C ALA A 22 21.10 25.91 15.62
N VAL A 23 20.38 27.01 15.35
CA VAL A 23 19.28 27.01 14.39
C VAL A 23 19.79 26.75 12.97
N PHE A 24 20.94 27.32 12.59
CA PHE A 24 21.54 27.11 11.27
C PHE A 24 21.88 25.63 11.02
N ASP A 25 22.54 25.00 11.99
CA ASP A 25 22.97 23.61 11.87
C ASP A 25 21.75 22.67 11.87
N GLY A 26 20.76 22.93 12.74
CA GLY A 26 19.50 22.19 12.75
C GLY A 26 18.74 22.28 11.41
N TYR A 27 18.62 23.48 10.85
CA TYR A 27 18.03 23.68 9.53
C TYR A 27 18.80 22.93 8.44
N ARG A 28 20.14 23.03 8.42
CA ARG A 28 20.99 22.43 7.39
C ARG A 28 20.92 20.90 7.38
N VAL A 29 20.75 20.32 8.56
CA VAL A 29 20.52 18.89 8.72
C VAL A 29 19.18 18.50 8.14
N ILE A 30 18.12 19.19 8.59
CA ILE A 30 16.74 18.88 8.17
C ILE A 30 16.63 19.04 6.65
N SER A 31 17.29 20.04 6.08
CA SER A 31 17.27 20.27 4.63
C SER A 31 18.01 19.21 3.83
N HIS A 32 19.10 18.65 4.40
CA HIS A 32 19.80 17.53 3.78
C HIS A 32 18.96 16.24 3.82
N GLU A 33 18.31 15.97 4.96
CA GLU A 33 17.54 14.75 5.17
C GLU A 33 16.21 14.72 4.43
N LEU A 34 15.47 15.83 4.45
CA LEU A 34 14.23 15.96 3.69
C LEU A 34 14.46 16.10 2.19
N ARG A 35 15.73 16.08 1.74
CA ARG A 35 16.15 16.25 0.35
C ARG A 35 15.43 17.43 -0.29
N PHE A 36 15.44 18.59 0.38
CA PHE A 36 14.79 19.76 -0.19
C PHE A 36 15.33 20.02 -1.59
N SER A 37 14.42 20.36 -2.51
CA SER A 37 14.78 20.69 -3.89
C SER A 37 15.82 21.80 -3.90
N ARG A 38 16.77 21.77 -4.84
CA ARG A 38 17.86 22.75 -4.96
C ARG A 38 17.36 24.21 -5.05
N TRP A 39 16.12 24.40 -5.47
CA TRP A 39 15.44 25.70 -5.54
C TRP A 39 14.90 26.22 -4.21
N LEU A 40 14.61 25.32 -3.25
CA LEU A 40 14.12 25.67 -1.92
C LEU A 40 15.25 26.09 -0.97
N MET A 41 16.47 25.59 -1.19
CA MET A 41 17.65 25.94 -0.36
C MET A 41 17.91 27.45 -0.33
N PRO A 42 17.98 28.19 -1.46
CA PRO A 42 18.15 29.64 -1.43
C PRO A 42 17.01 30.39 -0.74
N VAL A 43 15.77 29.91 -0.86
CA VAL A 43 14.60 30.55 -0.22
C VAL A 43 14.65 30.38 1.29
N LEU A 44 15.01 29.19 1.76
CA LEU A 44 15.16 28.91 3.18
C LEU A 44 16.36 29.63 3.79
N ASP A 45 17.47 29.73 3.05
CA ASP A 45 18.63 30.53 3.45
C ASP A 45 18.25 32.00 3.59
N LEU A 46 17.52 32.56 2.62
CA LEU A 46 17.05 33.95 2.68
C LEU A 46 16.11 34.18 3.87
N LEU A 47 15.18 33.26 4.11
CA LEU A 47 14.25 33.33 5.24
C LEU A 47 14.99 33.24 6.58
N TYR A 48 15.98 32.35 6.67
CA TYR A 48 16.83 32.21 7.84
C TYR A 48 17.63 33.49 8.11
N TRP A 49 18.32 34.04 7.10
CA TRP A 49 19.10 35.27 7.26
C TRP A 49 18.21 36.46 7.64
N GLY A 50 17.01 36.55 7.07
CA GLY A 50 16.01 37.56 7.44
C GLY A 50 15.55 37.41 8.90
N ALA A 51 15.15 36.20 9.31
CA ALA A 51 14.71 35.92 10.67
C ALA A 51 15.83 36.12 11.70
N ALA A 52 17.05 35.69 11.39
CA ALA A 52 18.21 35.86 12.25
C ALA A 52 18.56 37.34 12.42
N THR A 53 18.60 38.11 11.33
CA THR A 53 18.86 39.56 11.39
C THR A 53 17.80 40.27 12.24
N LEU A 54 16.51 39.95 12.02
CA LEU A 54 15.42 40.53 12.81
C LEU A 54 15.53 40.17 14.31
N THR A 55 15.91 38.93 14.61
CA THR A 55 16.08 38.45 15.99
C THR A 55 17.25 39.17 16.66
N VAL A 56 18.40 39.26 16.01
CA VAL A 56 19.57 39.99 16.53
C VAL A 56 19.22 41.46 16.74
N PHE A 57 18.50 42.09 15.81
CA PHE A 57 18.08 43.48 15.93
C PHE A 57 17.10 43.69 17.08
N ARG A 58 16.16 42.77 17.30
CA ARG A 58 15.22 42.77 18.44
C ARG A 58 15.96 42.66 19.77
N VAL A 59 16.91 41.74 19.89
CA VAL A 59 17.71 41.57 21.11
C VAL A 59 18.60 42.80 21.35
N LEU A 60 19.16 43.37 20.29
CA LEU A 60 19.96 44.60 20.38
C LEU A 60 19.12 45.80 20.80
N TYR A 61 17.90 45.91 20.28
CA TYR A 61 16.95 46.95 20.69
C TYR A 61 16.60 46.83 22.17
N ALA A 62 16.30 45.62 22.65
CA ALA A 62 15.97 45.38 24.05
C ALA A 62 17.15 45.61 25.01
N SER A 63 18.38 45.31 24.59
CA SER A 63 19.56 45.39 25.44
C SER A 63 20.24 46.77 25.44
N ASN A 64 20.19 47.48 24.31
CA ASN A 64 20.99 48.68 24.10
C ASN A 64 20.26 49.78 23.31
N ASN A 65 18.92 49.82 23.35
CA ASN A 65 18.09 50.77 22.60
C ASN A 65 18.36 50.79 21.08
N GLY A 66 18.96 49.73 20.53
CA GLY A 66 19.28 49.63 19.11
C GLY A 66 20.58 50.32 18.69
N GLU A 67 21.42 50.75 19.64
CA GLU A 67 22.74 51.28 19.30
C GLU A 67 23.66 50.18 18.78
N VAL A 68 23.89 50.21 17.47
CA VAL A 68 24.80 49.32 16.76
C VAL A 68 26.24 49.76 17.02
N ARG A 69 26.98 48.97 17.79
CA ARG A 69 28.38 49.24 18.17
C ARG A 69 29.27 48.05 17.81
N ALA A 70 30.56 48.29 17.60
CA ALA A 70 31.50 47.26 17.13
C ALA A 70 31.57 46.02 18.06
N TYR A 71 31.44 46.19 19.38
CA TYR A 71 31.48 45.07 20.33
C TYR A 71 30.29 44.10 20.20
N VAL A 72 29.16 44.56 19.65
CA VAL A 72 27.96 43.73 19.38
C VAL A 72 28.29 42.69 18.31
N PHE A 73 28.91 43.13 17.22
CA PHE A 73 29.34 42.24 16.14
C PHE A 73 30.45 41.29 16.59
N LEU A 74 31.38 41.75 17.42
CA LEU A 74 32.39 40.90 18.05
C LEU A 74 31.74 39.82 18.92
N GLY A 75 30.77 40.17 19.78
CA GLY A 75 30.03 39.20 20.59
C GLY A 75 29.30 38.16 19.74
N LEU A 76 28.67 38.61 18.65
CA LEU A 76 27.98 37.72 17.71
C LEU A 76 28.95 36.77 16.99
N LEU A 77 30.05 37.30 16.44
CA LEU A 77 31.09 36.51 15.75
C LEU A 77 31.74 35.50 16.68
N ILE A 78 32.06 35.91 17.91
CA ILE A 78 32.62 35.02 18.93
C ILE A 78 31.60 33.94 19.30
N GLY A 79 30.33 34.31 19.53
CA GLY A 79 29.27 33.34 19.83
C GLY A 79 29.07 32.30 18.72
N ILE A 80 29.03 32.74 17.47
CA ILE A 80 28.93 31.85 16.30
C ILE A 80 30.17 30.96 16.19
N GLY A 81 31.37 31.53 16.32
CA GLY A 81 32.62 30.76 16.27
C GLY A 81 32.71 29.71 17.38
N PHE A 82 32.32 30.08 18.60
CA PHE A 82 32.30 29.18 19.76
C PHE A 82 31.31 28.02 19.56
N TYR A 83 30.15 28.31 18.99
CA TYR A 83 29.19 27.27 18.60
C TYR A 83 29.81 26.27 17.61
N PHE A 84 30.41 26.75 16.52
CA PHE A 84 30.99 25.86 15.51
C PHE A 84 32.18 25.06 16.05
N LEU A 85 32.97 25.61 16.96
CA LEU A 85 34.12 24.93 17.55
C LEU A 85 33.72 23.83 18.55
N LEU A 86 32.77 24.10 19.45
CA LEU A 86 32.39 23.17 20.52
C LEU A 86 31.22 22.26 20.16
N PHE A 87 30.19 22.80 19.51
CA PHE A 87 28.91 22.12 19.36
C PHE A 87 28.72 21.47 17.99
N SER A 88 29.47 21.87 16.95
CA SER A 88 29.30 21.30 15.59
C SER A 88 29.47 19.78 15.56
N ARG A 89 30.44 19.22 16.32
CA ARG A 89 30.63 17.76 16.40
C ARG A 89 29.45 17.06 17.08
N ALA A 90 28.93 17.66 18.15
CA ALA A 90 27.80 17.11 18.91
C ALA A 90 26.53 17.14 18.06
N VAL A 91 26.25 18.26 17.38
CA VAL A 91 25.08 18.38 16.51
C VAL A 91 25.16 17.39 15.36
N MET A 92 26.28 17.33 14.62
CA MET A 92 26.46 16.33 13.56
C MET A 92 26.30 14.88 14.05
N ALA A 93 26.67 14.57 15.30
CA ALA A 93 26.48 13.25 15.88
C ALA A 93 25.00 12.96 16.21
N VAL A 94 24.30 13.90 16.87
CA VAL A 94 22.86 13.80 17.19
C VAL A 94 22.04 13.63 15.91
N VAL A 95 22.40 14.37 14.88
CA VAL A 95 21.79 14.31 13.56
C VAL A 95 21.94 12.94 12.94
N ARG A 96 23.18 12.44 12.81
CA ARG A 96 23.41 11.11 12.24
C ARG A 96 22.69 10.02 13.03
N TRP A 97 22.69 10.15 14.35
CA TRP A 97 21.98 9.22 15.23
C TRP A 97 20.47 9.26 15.02
N SER A 98 19.87 10.45 14.89
CA SER A 98 18.43 10.59 14.66
C SER A 98 18.01 10.05 13.29
N ILE A 99 18.81 10.25 12.25
CA ILE A 99 18.58 9.67 10.91
C ILE A 99 18.60 8.16 10.96
N GLU A 100 19.64 7.59 11.58
CA GLU A 100 19.78 6.15 11.73
C GLU A 100 18.65 5.57 12.58
N ALA A 101 18.21 6.28 13.62
CA ALA A 101 17.06 5.90 14.44
C ALA A 101 15.75 5.85 13.63
N VAL A 102 15.47 6.88 12.81
CA VAL A 102 14.28 6.91 11.94
C VAL A 102 14.34 5.78 10.90
N ARG A 103 15.50 5.59 10.26
CA ARG A 103 15.68 4.49 9.29
C ARG A 103 15.43 3.13 9.94
N ARG A 104 15.97 2.89 11.14
CA ARG A 104 15.73 1.66 11.90
C ARG A 104 14.27 1.49 12.28
N LEU A 105 13.60 2.57 12.67
CA LEU A 105 12.18 2.54 13.02
C LEU A 105 11.33 2.16 11.80
N ILE A 106 11.57 2.75 10.64
CA ILE A 106 10.87 2.41 9.40
C ILE A 106 11.13 0.95 9.02
N ALA A 107 12.39 0.51 9.06
CA ALA A 107 12.75 -0.87 8.76
C ALA A 107 12.09 -1.86 9.75
N PHE A 108 12.00 -1.49 11.03
CA PHE A 108 11.30 -2.27 12.05
C PHE A 108 9.80 -2.36 11.75
N LEU A 109 9.14 -1.24 11.42
CA LEU A 109 7.72 -1.23 11.05
C LEU A 109 7.43 -2.10 9.83
N LEU A 110 8.24 -2.00 8.78
CA LEU A 110 8.09 -2.83 7.59
C LEU A 110 8.29 -4.32 7.90
N ARG A 111 9.27 -4.66 8.75
CA ARG A 111 9.44 -6.05 9.23
C ARG A 111 8.26 -6.53 10.07
N CYS A 112 7.70 -5.67 10.91
CA CYS A 112 6.50 -6.01 11.68
C CYS A 112 5.32 -6.30 10.75
N ILE A 113 5.08 -5.47 9.72
CA ILE A 113 4.03 -5.71 8.73
C ILE A 113 4.27 -7.03 7.99
N ASP A 114 5.51 -7.28 7.55
CA ASP A 114 5.86 -8.52 6.85
C ASP A 114 5.60 -9.78 7.70
N VAL A 115 6.02 -9.74 8.96
CA VAL A 115 5.84 -10.88 9.88
C VAL A 115 4.38 -11.02 10.33
N LEU A 116 3.70 -9.91 10.63
CA LEU A 116 2.36 -9.92 11.23
C LEU A 116 1.25 -10.07 10.19
N ILE A 117 1.45 -9.62 8.95
CA ILE A 117 0.40 -9.62 7.91
C ILE A 117 0.80 -10.53 6.75
N VAL A 118 1.97 -10.32 6.15
CA VAL A 118 2.35 -11.02 4.90
C VAL A 118 2.52 -12.52 5.14
N LYS A 119 3.28 -12.91 6.16
CA LYS A 119 3.48 -14.34 6.50
C LYS A 119 2.19 -15.10 6.83
N PRO A 120 1.30 -14.62 7.72
CA PRO A 120 0.06 -15.35 8.00
C PRO A 120 -0.88 -15.39 6.80
N LEU A 121 -0.90 -14.36 5.95
CA LEU A 121 -1.71 -14.37 4.74
C LEU A 121 -1.23 -15.42 3.73
N ILE A 122 0.10 -15.55 3.55
CA ILE A 122 0.69 -16.60 2.71
C ILE A 122 0.38 -18.00 3.26
N LEU A 123 0.46 -18.17 4.59
CA LEU A 123 0.10 -19.43 5.24
C LEU A 123 -1.37 -19.78 5.00
N LEU A 124 -2.27 -18.81 5.17
CA LEU A 124 -3.71 -18.99 4.93
C LEU A 124 -3.99 -19.36 3.47
N TYR A 125 -3.38 -18.66 2.51
CA TYR A 125 -3.51 -19.00 1.10
C TYR A 125 -3.02 -20.41 0.80
N ARG A 126 -1.89 -20.83 1.39
CA ARG A 126 -1.38 -22.20 1.27
C ARG A 126 -2.38 -23.22 1.83
N LEU A 127 -2.98 -22.95 2.99
CA LEU A 127 -3.98 -23.81 3.61
C LEU A 127 -5.22 -23.96 2.71
N ILE A 128 -5.75 -22.85 2.20
CA ILE A 128 -6.90 -22.84 1.28
C ILE A 128 -6.59 -23.65 0.02
N ARG A 129 -5.39 -23.49 -0.57
CA ARG A 129 -4.99 -24.26 -1.76
C ARG A 129 -4.96 -25.76 -1.50
N ILE A 130 -4.47 -26.19 -0.33
CA ILE A 130 -4.43 -27.60 0.07
C ILE A 130 -5.84 -28.16 0.22
N ILE A 131 -6.72 -27.43 0.92
CA ILE A 131 -8.12 -27.84 1.12
C ILE A 131 -8.86 -27.92 -0.23
N ALA A 132 -8.69 -26.91 -1.09
CA ALA A 132 -9.30 -26.91 -2.43
C ALA A 132 -8.81 -28.09 -3.27
N GLY A 133 -7.50 -28.39 -3.25
CA GLY A 133 -6.93 -29.56 -3.92
C GLY A 133 -7.52 -30.87 -3.40
N PHE A 134 -7.64 -31.02 -2.08
CA PHE A 134 -8.26 -32.19 -1.46
C PHE A 134 -9.73 -32.35 -1.88
N LEU A 135 -10.51 -31.27 -1.86
CA LEU A 135 -11.91 -31.27 -2.30
C LEU A 135 -12.06 -31.72 -3.76
N ILE A 136 -11.19 -31.26 -4.66
CA ILE A 136 -11.20 -31.66 -6.07
C ILE A 136 -10.95 -33.17 -6.19
N VAL A 137 -9.95 -33.69 -5.48
CA VAL A 137 -9.64 -35.13 -5.48
C VAL A 137 -10.82 -35.95 -4.95
N VAL A 138 -11.42 -35.53 -3.83
CA VAL A 138 -12.62 -36.18 -3.27
C VAL A 138 -13.79 -36.15 -4.25
N THR A 139 -14.01 -35.02 -4.93
CA THR A 139 -15.08 -34.87 -5.91
C THR A 139 -14.90 -35.81 -7.11
N ILE A 140 -13.67 -35.93 -7.63
CA ILE A 140 -13.35 -36.87 -8.70
C ILE A 140 -13.53 -38.32 -8.23
N PHE A 141 -13.14 -38.64 -6.99
CA PHE A 141 -13.33 -39.97 -6.42
C PHE A 141 -14.81 -40.34 -6.29
N LEU A 142 -15.61 -39.44 -5.71
CA LEU A 142 -17.06 -39.64 -5.53
C LEU A 142 -17.77 -39.79 -6.88
N SER A 143 -17.49 -38.92 -7.85
CA SER A 143 -18.08 -39.02 -9.19
C SER A 143 -17.73 -40.34 -9.89
N LYS A 144 -16.48 -40.80 -9.75
CA LYS A 144 -16.06 -42.11 -10.27
C LYS A 144 -16.80 -43.27 -9.59
N LEU A 145 -16.98 -43.21 -8.27
CA LEU A 145 -17.69 -44.22 -7.48
C LEU A 145 -19.17 -44.30 -7.90
N VAL A 146 -19.83 -43.15 -8.04
CA VAL A 146 -21.22 -43.07 -8.53
C VAL A 146 -21.34 -43.66 -9.93
N LEU A 147 -20.48 -43.25 -10.88
CA LEU A 147 -20.51 -43.78 -12.25
C LEU A 147 -20.26 -45.30 -12.30
N GLN A 148 -19.36 -45.80 -11.44
CA GLN A 148 -19.06 -47.23 -11.34
C GLN A 148 -20.23 -48.04 -10.78
N LEU A 149 -21.05 -47.48 -9.89
CA LEU A 149 -22.23 -48.15 -9.34
C LEU A 149 -23.45 -48.05 -10.26
N VAL A 150 -23.63 -46.91 -10.93
CA VAL A 150 -24.74 -46.67 -11.87
C VAL A 150 -24.61 -47.52 -13.13
N ARG A 151 -23.39 -47.75 -13.65
CA ARG A 151 -23.16 -48.57 -14.85
C ARG A 151 -23.75 -50.00 -14.76
N PRO A 152 -23.41 -50.83 -13.76
CA PRO A 152 -23.94 -52.19 -13.65
C PRO A 152 -25.44 -52.20 -13.40
N LEU A 153 -25.95 -51.24 -12.60
CA LEU A 153 -27.39 -51.09 -12.36
C LEU A 153 -28.15 -50.74 -13.64
N TRP A 154 -27.62 -49.83 -14.46
CA TRP A 154 -28.24 -49.49 -15.75
C TRP A 154 -28.21 -50.67 -16.72
N LEU A 155 -27.12 -51.43 -16.74
CA LEU A 155 -27.01 -52.63 -17.56
C LEU A 155 -28.02 -53.71 -17.14
N LEU A 156 -28.17 -53.93 -15.82
CA LEU A 156 -29.17 -54.80 -15.23
C LEU A 156 -30.60 -54.31 -15.51
N ALA A 157 -30.87 -53.02 -15.34
CA ALA A 157 -32.18 -52.43 -15.65
C ALA A 157 -32.52 -52.57 -17.13
N ARG A 158 -31.56 -52.33 -18.03
CA ARG A 158 -31.73 -52.56 -19.47
C ARG A 158 -31.98 -54.03 -19.78
N TRP A 159 -31.28 -54.95 -19.13
CA TRP A 159 -31.47 -56.39 -19.30
C TRP A 159 -32.84 -56.86 -18.79
N LEU A 160 -33.27 -56.40 -17.60
CA LEU A 160 -34.55 -56.74 -16.98
C LEU A 160 -35.75 -56.12 -17.68
N LEU A 161 -35.62 -54.89 -18.19
CA LEU A 161 -36.67 -54.24 -18.98
C LEU A 161 -36.71 -54.73 -20.43
N SER A 162 -35.61 -55.27 -20.96
CA SER A 162 -35.54 -55.77 -22.34
C SER A 162 -36.66 -56.75 -22.76
N PRO A 163 -37.14 -57.69 -21.91
CA PRO A 163 -38.22 -58.60 -22.25
C PRO A 163 -39.58 -57.89 -22.25
N LEU A 164 -39.73 -56.77 -21.53
CA LEU A 164 -40.97 -56.02 -21.37
C LEU A 164 -41.13 -54.94 -22.47
N VAL A 165 -40.05 -54.25 -22.87
CA VAL A 165 -40.11 -53.25 -23.95
C VAL A 165 -40.17 -53.85 -25.36
N ARG A 166 -39.70 -55.08 -25.57
CA ARG A 166 -39.81 -55.77 -26.88
C ARG A 166 -41.26 -55.99 -27.33
N PRO A 167 -42.17 -56.57 -26.53
CA PRO A 167 -43.56 -56.75 -26.92
C PRO A 167 -44.31 -55.41 -27.01
N LEU A 168 -44.04 -54.46 -26.11
CA LEU A 168 -44.63 -53.11 -26.16
C LEU A 168 -44.21 -52.34 -27.42
N GLY A 169 -42.95 -52.43 -27.87
CA GLY A 169 -42.49 -51.80 -29.11
C GLY A 169 -43.10 -52.41 -30.37
N VAL A 170 -43.37 -53.72 -30.38
CA VAL A 170 -44.08 -54.41 -31.46
C VAL A 170 -45.59 -54.09 -31.43
N TRP A 171 -46.17 -53.92 -30.24
CA TRP A 171 -47.58 -53.54 -30.09
C TRP A 171 -47.82 -52.07 -30.46
N LEU A 172 -46.91 -51.16 -30.07
CA LEU A 172 -46.92 -49.75 -30.49
C LEU A 172 -46.70 -49.61 -31.99
N SER A 173 -45.81 -50.40 -32.61
CA SER A 173 -45.61 -50.33 -34.06
C SER A 173 -46.80 -50.87 -34.85
N ARG A 174 -47.49 -51.90 -34.34
CA ARG A 174 -48.76 -52.40 -34.89
C ARG A 174 -49.92 -51.42 -34.67
N ALA A 175 -50.00 -50.76 -33.52
CA ALA A 175 -51.01 -49.72 -33.24
C ALA A 175 -50.75 -48.46 -34.09
N ALA A 176 -49.48 -48.06 -34.26
CA ALA A 176 -49.09 -46.95 -35.13
C ALA A 176 -49.31 -47.24 -36.62
N ALA A 177 -49.18 -48.51 -37.03
CA ALA A 177 -49.57 -48.97 -38.37
C ALA A 177 -51.10 -48.99 -38.56
N ARG A 178 -51.88 -49.42 -37.55
CA ARG A 178 -53.35 -49.39 -37.57
C ARG A 178 -53.90 -47.96 -37.61
N LEU A 179 -53.27 -47.02 -36.91
CA LEU A 179 -53.70 -45.62 -36.86
C LEU A 179 -53.14 -44.74 -37.99
N ARG A 180 -52.49 -45.33 -39.02
CA ARG A 180 -51.83 -44.60 -40.13
C ARG A 180 -51.02 -43.37 -39.66
N LEU A 181 -50.39 -43.44 -38.49
CA LEU A 181 -49.67 -42.30 -37.89
C LEU A 181 -48.53 -41.80 -38.77
N LYS A 182 -48.01 -42.66 -39.65
CA LYS A 182 -47.00 -42.31 -40.66
C LYS A 182 -47.55 -41.34 -41.74
N GLU A 183 -48.82 -41.46 -42.12
CA GLU A 183 -49.48 -40.53 -43.05
C GLU A 183 -49.83 -39.20 -42.37
N THR A 184 -50.27 -39.24 -41.11
CA THR A 184 -50.60 -38.05 -40.31
C THR A 184 -49.35 -37.23 -39.99
N GLY A 185 -48.24 -37.89 -39.61
CA GLY A 185 -46.95 -37.23 -39.39
C GLY A 185 -46.37 -36.60 -40.66
N MET A 186 -46.49 -37.25 -41.82
CA MET A 186 -46.09 -36.64 -43.10
C MET A 186 -47.01 -35.51 -43.58
N ARG A 187 -48.30 -35.52 -43.20
CA ARG A 187 -49.21 -34.37 -43.44
C ARG A 187 -48.84 -33.17 -42.57
N ILE A 188 -48.58 -33.38 -41.28
CA ILE A 188 -48.19 -32.34 -40.33
C ILE A 188 -46.83 -31.75 -40.70
N GLY A 189 -45.85 -32.59 -41.07
CA GLY A 189 -44.55 -32.14 -41.55
C GLY A 189 -44.65 -31.30 -42.83
N ARG A 190 -45.52 -31.67 -43.79
CA ARG A 190 -45.77 -30.86 -45.00
C ARG A 190 -46.53 -29.57 -44.72
N PHE A 191 -47.37 -29.53 -43.68
CA PHE A 191 -48.09 -28.32 -43.26
C PHE A 191 -47.16 -27.32 -42.55
N LEU A 192 -46.32 -27.80 -41.62
CA LEU A 192 -45.28 -27.00 -40.96
C LEU A 192 -44.28 -26.43 -41.98
N LYS A 193 -43.85 -27.23 -42.96
CA LYS A 193 -42.92 -26.78 -44.00
C LYS A 193 -43.55 -25.71 -44.93
N ARG A 194 -44.87 -25.77 -45.17
CA ARG A 194 -45.61 -24.73 -45.91
C ARG A 194 -45.81 -23.44 -45.10
N LEU A 195 -46.04 -23.56 -43.79
CA LEU A 195 -46.13 -22.40 -42.90
C LEU A 195 -44.78 -21.69 -42.78
N TRP A 196 -43.70 -22.46 -42.66
CA TRP A 196 -42.35 -21.93 -42.60
C TRP A 196 -42.01 -21.06 -43.83
N ASN A 197 -42.18 -21.59 -45.05
CA ASN A 197 -41.94 -20.83 -46.29
C ASN A 197 -42.90 -19.64 -46.54
N LYS A 198 -43.96 -19.50 -45.74
CA LYS A 198 -44.90 -18.36 -45.83
C LYS A 198 -44.59 -17.26 -44.81
N LEU A 199 -43.96 -17.63 -43.69
CA LEU A 199 -43.65 -16.74 -42.56
C LEU A 199 -42.19 -16.31 -42.55
N PHE A 200 -41.31 -17.06 -43.22
CA PHE A 200 -39.87 -16.81 -43.36
C PHE A 200 -39.46 -17.02 -44.82
#